data_AF-A0A2S2PHK6-F1
#
_entry.id   AF-A0A2S2PHK6-F1
#
_cell.length_a   1.000
_cell.length_b   1.000
_cell.length_c   1.000
_cell.angle_alpha   90.00
_cell.angle_beta   90.00
_cell.angle_gamma   90.00
#
_symmetry.space_group_name_H-M   'P 1'
#
loop_
_entity.id
_entity.type
_entity.pdbx_description
1 polymer ?
#
loop_
_entity_poly.entity_id
_entity_poly.type
_entity_poly.pdbx_seq_one_letter_code
_entity_poly.pdbx_strand_id
1 'polypeptide(L)'
;MNIQYHFPEWKKGVSRIWHVINHVSKLFYDIPRTKTPENSEAAELLKTDNESYMKKCEDCVKQSQVDIYKQPTHSENIDPNYLLFDVYDEEIHGAIRRSWLQQKENDNKTQHLSWVQPGSLEPFSRSNT
;
A
#
# COMPACT_ATOMS: atom_id res chain seq x y z
N MET A 1 5.33 12.78 -8.65
CA MET A 1 6.06 12.96 -7.38
C MET A 1 7.54 12.77 -7.62
N ASN A 2 8.34 13.84 -7.57
CA ASN A 2 9.78 13.72 -7.73
C ASN A 2 10.45 13.58 -6.35
N ILE A 3 10.94 12.37 -6.05
CA ILE A 3 11.55 12.00 -4.77
C ILE A 3 12.86 12.76 -4.53
N GLN A 4 13.56 13.21 -5.60
CA GLN A 4 14.82 13.93 -5.48
C GLN A 4 14.68 15.29 -4.79
N TYR A 5 13.51 15.93 -4.82
CA TYR A 5 13.31 17.19 -4.09
C TYR A 5 13.37 16.99 -2.57
N HIS A 6 12.80 15.88 -2.07
CA HIS A 6 12.75 15.59 -0.65
C HIS A 6 13.94 14.74 -0.17
N PHE A 7 14.55 13.99 -1.08
CA PHE A 7 15.74 13.17 -0.84
C PHE A 7 16.81 13.50 -1.89
N PRO A 8 17.42 14.71 -1.83
CA PRO A 8 18.37 15.17 -2.83
C PRO A 8 19.65 14.33 -2.87
N GLU A 9 20.02 13.71 -1.74
CA GLU A 9 21.14 12.78 -1.66
C GLU A 9 20.68 11.46 -1.03
N TRP A 10 20.86 10.35 -1.76
CA TRP A 10 20.64 9.01 -1.21
C TRP A 10 21.93 8.48 -0.58
N LYS A 11 22.01 8.49 0.76
CA LYS A 11 23.21 8.10 1.51
C LYS A 11 23.14 6.66 1.97
N LYS A 12 24.09 5.83 1.55
CA LYS A 12 24.22 4.45 2.03
C LYS A 12 24.37 4.43 3.55
N GLY A 13 23.56 3.63 4.24
CA GLY A 13 23.57 3.49 5.70
C GLY A 13 22.69 4.51 6.46
N VAL A 14 22.29 5.61 5.81
CA VAL A 14 21.41 6.63 6.39
C VAL A 14 20.03 6.58 5.72
N SER A 15 19.99 6.65 4.39
CA SER A 15 18.76 6.57 3.62
C SER A 15 18.27 5.12 3.58
N ARG A 16 17.00 4.91 3.91
CA ARG A 16 16.34 3.60 3.91
C ARG A 16 15.00 3.72 3.20
N ILE A 17 14.53 2.64 2.60
CA ILE A 17 13.25 2.60 1.87
C ILE A 17 12.09 3.08 2.75
N TRP A 18 12.10 2.74 4.04
CA TRP A 18 11.05 3.17 4.97
C TRP A 18 10.96 4.69 5.13
N HIS A 19 12.05 5.45 4.94
CA HIS A 19 11.98 6.91 4.97
C HIS A 19 11.12 7.45 3.82
N VAL A 20 11.23 6.84 2.64
CA VAL A 20 10.42 7.18 1.46
C VAL A 20 8.97 6.80 1.70
N ILE A 21 8.71 5.58 2.17
CA ILE A 21 7.35 5.12 2.50
C ILE A 21 6.70 6.06 3.51
N ASN A 22 7.38 6.37 4.61
CA ASN A 22 6.88 7.30 5.64
C ASN A 22 6.60 8.70 5.08
N HIS A 23 7.47 9.20 4.20
CA HIS A 23 7.25 10.49 3.56
C HIS A 23 6.01 10.46 2.65
N VAL A 24 5.87 9.44 1.81
CA VAL A 24 4.71 9.24 0.93
C VAL A 24 3.43 9.14 1.78
N SER A 25 3.44 8.34 2.85
CA SER A 25 2.29 8.23 3.76
C SER A 25 1.87 9.57 4.33
N LYS A 26 2.81 10.43 4.76
CA LYS A 26 2.50 11.77 5.28
C LYS A 26 1.82 12.66 4.25
N LEU A 27 2.17 12.56 2.98
CA LEU A 27 1.55 13.35 1.91
C LEU A 27 0.07 13.02 1.68
N PHE A 28 -0.36 11.80 2.04
CA PHE A 28 -1.79 11.45 1.99
C PHE A 28 -2.61 12.07 3.13
N TYR A 29 -1.97 12.38 4.27
CA TYR A 29 -2.63 13.01 5.40
C TYR A 29 -2.61 14.55 5.34
N ASP A 30 -1.50 15.11 4.84
CA ASP A 30 -1.31 16.55 4.68
C ASP A 30 -0.90 16.85 3.25
N ILE A 31 -1.89 17.14 2.41
CA ILE A 31 -1.67 17.42 0.99
C ILE A 31 -1.11 18.83 0.85
N PRO A 32 0.15 18.99 0.40
CA PRO A 32 0.78 20.30 0.31
C PRO A 32 0.06 21.15 -0.75
N ARG A 33 -0.30 22.39 -0.37
CA ARG A 33 -0.84 23.38 -1.32
C ARG A 33 0.30 23.95 -2.18
N THR A 34 0.64 23.24 -3.25
CA THR A 34 1.66 23.68 -4.20
C THR A 34 1.09 24.72 -5.18
N LYS A 35 1.95 25.61 -5.68
CA LYS A 35 1.58 26.59 -6.72
C LYS A 35 1.45 25.94 -8.11
N THR A 36 2.13 24.82 -8.31
CA THR A 36 2.20 24.06 -9.56
C THR A 36 1.87 22.60 -9.27
N PRO A 37 0.59 22.25 -9.11
CA PRO A 37 0.20 20.86 -8.87
C PRO A 37 0.42 20.02 -10.13
N GLU A 38 1.00 18.82 -9.95
CA GLU A 38 1.18 17.85 -11.04
C GLU A 38 -0.17 17.37 -11.61
N ASN A 39 -1.19 17.31 -10.76
CA ASN A 39 -2.57 17.05 -11.15
C ASN A 39 -3.40 18.30 -10.84
N SER A 40 -3.56 19.15 -11.85
CA SER A 40 -4.34 20.39 -11.74
C SER A 40 -5.81 20.13 -11.45
N GLU A 41 -6.41 19.12 -12.08
CA GLU A 41 -7.82 18.75 -11.86
C GLU A 41 -8.08 18.41 -10.39
N ALA A 42 -7.27 17.51 -9.82
CA ALA A 42 -7.41 17.11 -8.42
C ALA A 42 -7.17 18.28 -7.45
N ALA A 43 -6.22 19.17 -7.78
CA ALA A 43 -5.91 20.33 -6.96
C ALA A 43 -6.99 21.42 -7.01
N GLU A 44 -7.67 21.59 -8.14
CA GLU A 44 -8.85 22.45 -8.27
C GLU A 44 -10.03 21.84 -7.53
N LEU A 45 -10.30 20.55 -7.73
CA LEU A 45 -11.41 19.84 -7.09
C LEU A 45 -11.30 19.90 -5.56
N LEU A 46 -10.10 19.70 -5.00
CA LEU A 46 -9.85 19.83 -3.57
C LEU A 46 -10.20 21.23 -3.01
N LYS A 47 -10.08 22.29 -3.84
CA LYS A 47 -10.37 23.67 -3.44
C LYS A 47 -11.84 24.04 -3.63
N THR A 48 -12.49 23.54 -4.68
CA THR A 48 -13.82 23.98 -5.11
C THR A 48 -14.94 23.05 -4.62
N ASP A 49 -14.68 21.74 -4.58
CA ASP A 49 -15.66 20.71 -4.24
C ASP A 49 -14.98 19.53 -3.52
N ASN A 50 -14.86 19.69 -2.20
CA ASN A 50 -14.22 18.70 -1.35
C ASN A 50 -14.98 17.36 -1.32
N GLU A 51 -16.31 17.38 -1.46
CA GLU A 51 -17.13 16.16 -1.44
C GLU A 51 -16.85 15.29 -2.67
N SER A 52 -16.84 15.90 -3.86
CA SER A 52 -16.46 15.20 -5.09
C SER A 52 -15.00 14.74 -5.07
N TYR A 53 -14.10 15.51 -4.47
CA TYR A 53 -12.70 15.09 -4.27
C TYR A 53 -12.62 13.82 -3.42
N MET A 54 -13.28 13.82 -2.26
CA MET A 54 -13.31 12.66 -1.36
C MET A 54 -13.89 11.42 -2.03
N LYS A 55 -14.98 11.56 -2.78
CA LYS A 55 -15.56 10.46 -3.55
C LYS A 55 -14.58 9.88 -4.55
N LYS A 56 -13.88 10.73 -5.32
CA LYS A 56 -12.83 10.25 -6.24
C LYS A 56 -11.69 9.54 -5.50
N CYS A 57 -11.29 10.04 -4.33
CA CYS A 57 -10.28 9.37 -3.50
C CYS A 57 -10.74 7.97 -3.07
N GLU A 58 -11.97 7.81 -2.62
CA GLU A 58 -12.53 6.49 -2.28
C GLU A 58 -12.54 5.55 -3.48
N ASP A 59 -12.94 6.04 -4.65
CA ASP A 59 -12.95 5.26 -5.88
C ASP A 59 -11.53 4.83 -6.29
N CYS A 60 -10.54 5.73 -6.16
CA CYS A 60 -9.13 5.39 -6.36
C CYS A 60 -8.65 4.31 -5.39
N VAL A 61 -9.03 4.38 -4.10
CA VAL A 61 -8.67 3.36 -3.11
C VAL A 61 -9.29 2.01 -3.48
N LYS A 62 -10.60 1.97 -3.79
CA LYS A 62 -11.29 0.75 -4.22
C LYS A 62 -10.65 0.16 -5.46
N GLN A 63 -10.32 0.98 -6.45
CA GLN A 63 -9.66 0.52 -7.67
C GLN A 63 -8.27 -0.04 -7.39
N SER A 64 -7.48 0.62 -6.54
CA SER A 64 -6.13 0.15 -6.19
C SER A 64 -6.13 -1.24 -5.54
N GLN A 65 -7.16 -1.56 -4.75
CA GLN A 65 -7.32 -2.88 -4.11
C GLN A 65 -7.60 -4.00 -5.12
N VAL A 66 -8.14 -3.67 -6.30
CA VAL A 66 -8.35 -4.62 -7.40
C VAL A 66 -7.12 -4.68 -8.30
N ASP A 67 -6.44 -3.54 -8.49
CA ASP A 67 -5.30 -3.41 -9.41
C ASP A 67 -4.10 -4.25 -9.00
N ILE A 68 -3.93 -4.57 -7.71
CA ILE A 68 -2.84 -5.45 -7.24
C ILE A 68 -2.88 -6.86 -7.86
N TYR A 69 -4.06 -7.30 -8.34
CA TYR A 69 -4.25 -8.60 -8.98
C TYR A 69 -4.18 -8.52 -10.50
N LYS A 70 -4.07 -7.31 -11.07
CA LYS A 70 -3.94 -7.15 -12.52
C LYS A 70 -2.51 -7.49 -12.92
N GLN A 71 -2.36 -8.35 -13.92
CA GLN A 71 -1.06 -8.58 -14.52
C GLN A 71 -0.53 -7.30 -15.17
N PRO A 72 0.78 -7.00 -15.06
CA PRO A 72 1.35 -5.82 -15.69
C PRO A 72 1.09 -5.87 -17.21
N THR A 73 0.42 -4.83 -17.72
CA THR A 73 0.00 -4.73 -19.12
C THR A 73 1.15 -4.56 -20.11
N HIS A 74 2.35 -4.18 -19.63
CA HIS A 74 3.54 -4.04 -20.46
C HIS A 74 4.25 -5.40 -20.62
N SER A 75 3.71 -6.21 -21.51
CA SER A 75 4.28 -7.49 -21.97
C SER A 75 5.66 -7.37 -22.64
N GLU A 76 6.17 -6.15 -22.86
CA GLU A 76 7.44 -5.90 -23.55
C GLU A 76 8.65 -5.87 -22.60
N ASN A 77 8.43 -5.85 -21.28
CA ASN A 77 9.51 -5.89 -20.29
C ASN A 77 8.97 -6.40 -18.94
N ILE A 78 8.53 -7.66 -18.90
CA ILE A 78 8.12 -8.31 -17.65
C ILE A 78 9.39 -8.48 -16.81
N ASP A 79 9.62 -7.57 -15.86
CA ASP A 79 10.63 -7.75 -14.82
C ASP A 79 10.36 -9.11 -14.16
N PRO A 80 11.29 -10.09 -14.24
CA PRO A 80 11.08 -11.40 -13.65
C PRO A 80 10.93 -11.33 -12.13
N ASN A 81 11.29 -10.20 -11.51
CA ASN A 81 11.14 -9.95 -10.08
C ASN A 81 9.89 -9.12 -9.74
N TYR A 82 9.00 -8.89 -10.71
CA TYR A 82 7.74 -8.20 -10.44
C TYR A 82 6.88 -9.02 -9.48
N LEU A 83 6.38 -8.39 -8.43
CA LEU A 83 5.52 -9.06 -7.47
C LEU A 83 4.13 -9.27 -8.08
N LEU A 84 3.72 -10.54 -8.16
CA LEU A 84 2.39 -10.92 -8.58
C LEU A 84 1.61 -11.40 -7.35
N PHE A 85 0.35 -11.00 -7.29
CA PHE A 85 -0.56 -11.38 -6.23
C PHE A 85 -1.75 -12.10 -6.84
N ASP A 86 -2.13 -13.21 -6.22
CA ASP A 86 -3.34 -13.95 -6.55
C ASP A 86 -4.40 -13.70 -5.48
N VAL A 87 -5.66 -13.73 -5.90
CA VAL A 87 -6.79 -13.70 -4.97
C VAL A 87 -6.74 -14.98 -4.14
N TYR A 88 -7.01 -14.85 -2.83
CA TYR A 88 -7.03 -15.99 -1.95
C TYR A 88 -8.09 -17.01 -2.36
N ASP A 89 -7.61 -18.18 -2.78
CA ASP A 89 -8.37 -19.41 -2.99
C ASP A 89 -8.10 -20.43 -1.87
N GLU A 90 -9.15 -20.96 -1.22
CA GLU A 90 -9.02 -21.93 -0.12
C GLU A 90 -8.51 -23.30 -0.60
N GLU A 91 -8.85 -23.72 -1.81
CA GLU A 91 -8.42 -25.01 -2.37
C GLU A 91 -6.92 -25.00 -2.68
N ILE A 92 -6.41 -23.86 -3.16
CA ILE A 92 -4.99 -23.69 -3.52
C ILE A 92 -4.15 -23.32 -2.29
N HIS A 93 -4.58 -22.33 -1.51
CA HIS A 93 -3.77 -21.74 -0.44
C HIS A 93 -4.07 -22.28 0.96
N GLY A 94 -5.22 -22.91 1.17
CA GLY A 94 -5.71 -23.29 2.50
C GLY A 94 -4.82 -24.31 3.23
N ALA A 95 -4.18 -25.22 2.49
CA ALA A 95 -3.23 -26.18 3.08
C ALA A 95 -1.99 -25.50 3.65
N ILE A 96 -1.38 -24.58 2.89
CA ILE A 96 -0.20 -23.81 3.31
C ILE A 96 -0.57 -22.87 4.46
N ARG A 97 -1.71 -22.18 4.37
CA ARG A 97 -2.22 -21.30 5.42
C ARG A 97 -2.38 -22.05 6.75
N ARG A 98 -2.99 -23.24 6.74
CA ARG A 98 -3.15 -24.08 7.95
C ARG A 98 -1.80 -24.52 8.51
N SER A 99 -0.86 -24.93 7.65
CA SER A 99 0.50 -25.30 8.06
C SER A 99 1.22 -24.16 8.79
N TRP A 100 1.17 -22.94 8.25
CA TRP A 100 1.76 -21.75 8.89
C TRP A 100 1.10 -21.41 10.23
N LEU A 101 -0.22 -21.54 10.32
CA LEU A 101 -0.95 -21.30 11.56
C LEU A 101 -0.64 -22.36 12.63
N GLN A 102 -0.42 -23.63 12.25
CA GLN A 102 -0.04 -24.70 13.18
C GLN A 102 1.42 -24.62 13.64
N GLN A 103 2.34 -24.24 12.75
CA GLN A 103 3.74 -24.01 13.12
C GLN A 103 3.86 -22.93 14.22
N LYS A 104 2.98 -21.93 14.19
CA LYS A 104 2.88 -20.85 15.18
C LYS A 104 2.43 -21.31 16.57
N GLU A 105 1.64 -22.37 16.70
CA GLU A 105 1.24 -22.90 18.03
C GLU A 105 2.42 -23.60 18.72
N ASN A 106 3.35 -24.16 17.95
CA ASN A 106 4.55 -24.83 18.47
C ASN A 106 5.73 -23.87 18.68
N ASP A 107 5.84 -22.79 17.89
CA ASP A 107 6.85 -21.75 18.05
C ASP A 107 6.35 -20.66 19.02
N ASN A 108 6.59 -20.84 20.32
CA ASN A 108 6.42 -19.83 21.39
C ASN A 108 7.39 -18.62 21.26
N LYS A 109 7.84 -18.28 20.05
CA LYS A 109 8.70 -17.14 19.78
C LYS A 109 7.91 -16.08 19.05
N THR A 110 7.92 -14.89 19.64
CA THR A 110 7.34 -13.63 19.14
C THR A 110 7.77 -13.34 17.70
N GLN A 111 7.07 -13.91 16.72
CA GLN A 111 7.24 -13.56 15.32
C GLN A 111 6.33 -12.38 14.97
N HIS A 112 6.97 -11.31 14.49
CA HIS A 112 6.34 -10.07 14.05
C HIS A 112 5.62 -10.29 12.71
N LEU A 113 4.38 -10.79 12.73
CA LEU A 113 3.51 -10.78 11.56
C LEU A 113 2.64 -9.51 11.59
N SER A 114 2.63 -8.75 10.50
CA SER A 114 1.81 -7.53 10.38
C SER A 114 0.50 -7.87 9.66
N TRP A 115 -0.48 -8.40 10.39
CA TRP A 115 -1.85 -8.51 9.87
C TRP A 115 -2.70 -7.42 10.52
N VAL A 116 -3.34 -6.59 9.72
CA VAL A 116 -4.24 -5.53 10.20
C VAL A 116 -5.54 -5.71 9.45
N GLN A 117 -6.64 -5.87 10.18
CA GLN A 117 -7.97 -5.92 9.57
C GLN A 117 -8.23 -4.63 8.79
N PRO A 118 -8.89 -4.69 7.61
CA PRO A 118 -9.30 -3.49 6.90
C PRO A 118 -10.07 -2.53 7.82
N GLY A 119 -9.59 -1.30 7.95
CA GLY A 119 -10.16 -0.27 8.83
C GLY A 119 -9.67 -0.29 10.28
N SER A 120 -8.84 -1.25 10.67
CA SER A 120 -8.18 -1.25 11.98
C SER A 120 -6.82 -0.54 11.93
N LEU A 121 -6.45 0.12 13.03
CA LEU A 121 -5.09 0.62 13.27
C LEU A 121 -4.32 -0.30 14.22
N GLU A 122 -4.97 -1.35 14.72
CA GLU A 122 -4.40 -2.29 15.68
C GLU A 122 -3.72 -3.45 14.94
N PRO A 123 -2.40 -3.65 15.14
CA PRO A 123 -1.70 -4.84 14.70
C PRO A 123 -2.41 -6.08 15.28
N PHE A 124 -2.64 -7.10 14.45
CA PHE A 124 -3.29 -8.36 14.79
C PHE A 124 -4.79 -8.31 15.07
N SER A 125 -5.50 -7.28 14.64
CA SER A 125 -6.98 -7.27 14.69
C SER A 125 -7.54 -8.51 13.97
N ARG A 126 -8.15 -9.42 14.74
CA ARG A 126 -8.82 -10.63 14.25
C ARG A 126 -10.32 -10.35 14.12
N SER A 127 -10.95 -10.92 13.09
CA SER A 127 -12.39 -11.09 13.08
C SER A 127 -12.77 -12.11 14.16
N ASN A 128 -13.64 -11.71 15.10
CA ASN A 128 -14.26 -12.63 16.04
C ASN A 128 -15.23 -13.53 15.26
N THR A 129 -14.72 -14.66 14.75
CA THR A 129 -15.49 -15.75 14.16
C THR A 129 -14.79 -17.05 14.50
#